data_AF-A0A7K2XG13-F1
#
_entry.id   AF-A0A7K2XG13-F1
#
_cell.length_a   1.000
_cell.length_b   1.000
_cell.length_c   1.000
_cell.angle_alpha   90.00
_cell.angle_beta   90.00
_cell.angle_gamma   90.00
#
_symmetry.space_group_name_H-M   'P 1'
#
loop_
_entity.id
_entity.type
_entity.pdbx_description
1 polymer ?
#
loop_
_entity_poly.entity_id
_entity_poly.type
_entity_poly.pdbx_seq_one_letter_code
_entity_poly.pdbx_strand_id
1 'polypeptide(L)'
;AGSAGRPVAAPAQDVLLQAAAVPGPDPFTASTVRNTVRPSDPPGASEGRRARELDGATPGLYGGTRAVGSCDVERQVSLLTGDAKKARAFAEASGIPEAGVAAWLRGLTPVVLRVDARVTAHGYRGGRAEAHQAVLESGTAVLVDQYGSPRVRCAGGNPVRAPGADRGGVYVGVPWDAFDPDHVVVVRPTGAVVASLVIVNATDR
;
A
#
# COMPACT_ATOMS: atom_id res chain seq x y z
N ALA A 1 -38.98 27.60 17.64
CA ALA A 1 -37.63 27.21 18.08
C ALA A 1 -37.31 25.87 17.45
N GLY A 2 -36.41 25.84 16.45
CA GLY A 2 -36.00 24.61 15.76
C GLY A 2 -34.76 24.04 16.45
N SER A 3 -34.89 22.86 17.06
CA SER A 3 -33.76 22.13 17.63
C SER A 3 -32.90 21.56 16.51
N ALA A 4 -31.71 22.12 16.32
CA ALA A 4 -30.69 21.55 15.44
C ALA A 4 -30.22 20.21 16.03
N GLY A 5 -30.50 19.11 15.33
CA GLY A 5 -29.98 17.79 15.65
C GLY A 5 -28.46 17.80 15.63
N ARG A 6 -27.84 17.42 16.74
CA ARG A 6 -26.40 17.27 16.88
C ARG A 6 -25.93 16.15 15.91
N PRO A 7 -24.91 16.37 15.07
CA PRO A 7 -24.45 15.34 14.15
C PRO A 7 -23.98 14.11 14.94
N VAL A 8 -24.58 12.95 14.64
CA VAL A 8 -24.11 11.65 15.14
C VAL A 8 -22.73 11.41 14.57
N ALA A 9 -21.73 11.24 15.43
CA ALA A 9 -20.38 10.88 15.01
C ALA A 9 -20.44 9.51 14.30
N ALA A 10 -19.83 9.41 13.12
CA ALA A 10 -19.70 8.14 12.42
C ALA A 10 -18.95 7.14 13.31
N PRO A 11 -19.29 5.84 13.25
CA PRO A 11 -18.61 4.84 14.07
C PRO A 11 -17.11 4.80 13.76
N ALA A 12 -16.32 4.54 14.80
CA ALA A 12 -14.88 4.33 14.69
C ALA A 12 -14.58 3.17 13.73
N GLN A 13 -13.46 3.26 13.01
CA GLN A 13 -13.07 2.26 12.01
C GLN A 13 -11.76 1.57 12.41
N ASP A 14 -11.78 0.25 12.54
CA ASP A 14 -10.56 -0.51 12.86
C ASP A 14 -9.52 -0.38 11.75
N VAL A 15 -8.25 -0.35 12.15
CA VAL A 15 -7.09 -0.26 11.24
C VAL A 15 -6.26 -1.53 11.40
N LEU A 16 -6.26 -2.37 10.37
CA LEU A 16 -5.57 -3.66 10.40
C LEU A 16 -4.06 -3.50 10.20
N LEU A 17 -3.26 -4.07 11.10
CA LEU A 17 -1.81 -4.17 10.94
C LEU A 17 -1.45 -5.32 9.99
N GLN A 18 -0.71 -5.02 8.92
CA GLN A 18 -0.30 -5.99 7.91
C GLN A 18 1.23 -6.05 7.80
N ALA A 19 1.81 -7.06 8.44
CA ALA A 19 3.24 -7.36 8.39
C ALA A 19 3.72 -7.66 6.96
N ALA A 20 4.96 -7.27 6.63
CA ALA A 20 5.49 -7.24 5.28
C ALA A 20 5.49 -8.61 4.57
N ALA A 21 5.83 -9.68 5.31
CA ALA A 21 5.95 -11.03 4.78
C ALA A 21 4.62 -11.81 4.70
N VAL A 22 3.56 -11.31 5.33
CA VAL A 22 2.29 -12.05 5.47
C VAL A 22 1.33 -11.65 4.36
N PRO A 23 0.69 -12.57 3.61
CA PRO A 23 -0.27 -12.21 2.55
C PRO A 23 -1.44 -11.33 3.00
N GLY A 24 -1.82 -11.40 4.28
CA GLY A 24 -2.96 -10.67 4.84
C GLY A 24 -4.29 -11.38 4.58
N PRO A 25 -5.42 -10.82 5.04
CA PRO A 25 -6.73 -11.43 4.83
C PRO A 25 -7.12 -11.41 3.36
N ASP A 26 -7.76 -12.49 2.91
CA ASP A 26 -8.43 -12.59 1.62
C ASP A 26 -7.56 -12.14 0.42
N PRO A 27 -6.41 -12.79 0.16
CA PRO A 27 -5.51 -12.40 -0.93
C PRO A 27 -6.17 -12.61 -2.29
N PHE A 28 -5.94 -11.67 -3.21
CA PHE A 28 -6.32 -11.83 -4.62
C PHE A 28 -5.49 -12.93 -5.29
N THR A 29 -4.20 -13.00 -4.98
CA THR A 29 -3.26 -13.93 -5.61
C THR A 29 -2.30 -14.54 -4.60
N ALA A 30 -1.60 -15.60 -5.01
CA ALA A 30 -0.37 -16.00 -4.31
C ALA A 30 0.65 -14.84 -4.33
N SER A 31 1.59 -14.87 -3.38
CA SER A 31 2.65 -13.86 -3.28
C SER A 31 3.49 -13.78 -4.56
N THR A 32 3.78 -12.54 -4.97
CA THR A 32 4.67 -12.19 -6.08
C THR A 32 5.90 -11.40 -5.61
N VAL A 33 6.14 -11.35 -4.30
CA VAL A 33 7.34 -10.73 -3.73
C VAL A 33 8.60 -11.43 -4.26
N ARG A 34 9.54 -10.65 -4.79
CA ARG A 34 10.90 -11.11 -5.14
C ARG A 34 11.83 -10.67 -4.02
N ASN A 35 12.72 -11.57 -3.58
CA ASN A 35 13.65 -11.42 -2.44
C ASN A 35 13.88 -9.96 -1.99
N THR A 36 13.07 -9.49 -1.05
CA THR A 36 13.18 -8.13 -0.50
C THR A 36 14.07 -8.19 0.72
N VAL A 37 15.27 -7.63 0.61
CA VAL A 37 16.04 -7.24 1.80
C VAL A 37 15.32 -6.03 2.41
N ARG A 38 15.06 -6.04 3.72
CA ARG A 38 14.50 -4.87 4.41
C ARG A 38 15.51 -3.73 4.25
N PRO A 39 15.14 -2.60 3.62
CA PRO A 39 16.05 -1.47 3.46
C PRO A 39 16.42 -0.89 4.83
N SER A 40 17.58 -0.23 4.91
CA SER A 40 18.01 0.57 6.06
C SER A 40 16.99 1.68 6.41
N ASP A 41 17.05 2.20 7.64
CA ASP A 41 16.03 3.09 8.24
C ASP A 41 15.69 4.32 7.38
N PRO A 42 14.39 4.69 7.27
CA PRO A 42 13.90 5.78 6.41
C PRO A 42 14.56 7.14 6.70
N PRO A 43 14.55 8.10 5.74
CA PRO A 43 15.10 9.43 5.95
C PRO A 43 14.29 10.16 7.03
N GLY A 44 14.96 10.86 7.96
CA GLY A 44 14.28 11.65 9.00
C GLY A 44 13.91 10.92 10.29
N ALA A 45 14.39 9.67 10.49
CA ALA A 45 14.26 9.00 11.78
C ALA A 45 14.92 9.79 12.94
N SER A 46 15.89 10.67 12.64
CA SER A 46 16.74 11.39 13.60
C SER A 46 16.32 12.83 13.93
N GLU A 47 15.32 13.42 13.27
CA GLU A 47 14.96 14.83 13.49
C GLU A 47 13.51 14.95 13.98
N GLY A 48 13.34 15.54 15.17
CA GLY A 48 12.14 15.53 16.02
C GLY A 48 10.85 16.17 15.48
N ARG A 49 10.64 16.23 14.16
CA ARG A 49 9.37 16.55 13.51
C ARG A 49 9.06 15.50 12.45
N ARG A 50 8.42 14.41 12.88
CA ARG A 50 7.99 13.33 11.99
C ARG A 50 6.74 13.76 11.23
N ALA A 51 6.83 13.76 9.90
CA ALA A 51 5.71 14.08 9.04
C ALA A 51 4.74 12.88 9.03
N ARG A 52 3.49 13.11 9.44
CA ARG A 52 2.43 12.09 9.32
C ARG A 52 2.02 11.84 7.87
N GLU A 53 2.51 12.68 6.95
CA GLU A 53 2.22 12.62 5.54
C GLU A 53 3.49 12.93 4.76
N LEU A 54 3.79 12.10 3.76
CA LEU A 54 4.91 12.28 2.85
C LEU A 54 4.39 12.35 1.42
N ASP A 55 5.00 13.18 0.60
CA ASP A 55 4.75 13.20 -0.83
C ASP A 55 5.30 11.92 -1.48
N GLY A 56 4.58 11.35 -2.46
CA GLY A 56 4.97 10.12 -3.14
C GLY A 56 6.32 10.18 -3.87
N ALA A 57 6.82 11.38 -4.19
CA ALA A 57 8.14 11.59 -4.75
C ALA A 57 9.24 11.86 -3.70
N THR A 58 8.92 11.80 -2.40
CA THR A 58 9.89 12.06 -1.32
C THR A 58 11.12 11.16 -1.49
N PRO A 59 12.33 11.73 -1.67
CA PRO A 59 13.52 10.94 -1.88
C PRO A 59 13.78 9.96 -0.72
N GLY A 60 13.97 8.69 -1.06
CA GLY A 60 14.16 7.63 -0.07
C GLY A 60 12.90 7.21 0.69
N LEU A 61 11.70 7.65 0.30
CA LEU A 61 10.46 7.02 0.78
C LEU A 61 10.42 5.52 0.45
N TYR A 62 10.97 5.19 -0.72
CA TYR A 62 11.02 3.83 -1.24
C TYR A 62 12.43 3.27 -1.23
N GLY A 63 12.51 1.95 -1.02
CA GLY A 63 13.69 1.15 -1.19
C GLY A 63 13.51 0.11 -2.29
N GLY A 64 14.59 -0.58 -2.62
CA GLY A 64 14.57 -1.67 -3.60
C GLY A 64 15.96 -2.24 -3.81
N THR A 65 16.06 -3.36 -4.49
CA THR A 65 17.37 -3.90 -4.88
C THR A 65 17.68 -3.45 -6.29
N ARG A 66 18.88 -2.92 -6.53
CA ARG A 66 19.27 -2.46 -7.87
C ARG A 66 19.05 -3.57 -8.90
N ALA A 67 18.38 -3.24 -10.01
CA ALA A 67 18.04 -4.14 -11.12
C ALA A 67 17.13 -5.34 -10.78
N VAL A 68 16.61 -5.43 -9.56
CA VAL A 68 15.66 -6.49 -9.14
C VAL A 68 14.40 -5.82 -8.59
N GLY A 69 13.32 -5.86 -9.36
CA GLY A 69 12.01 -5.39 -8.89
C GLY A 69 11.58 -6.17 -7.65
N SER A 70 11.07 -5.48 -6.63
CA SER A 70 10.56 -6.08 -5.38
C SER A 70 9.36 -7.01 -5.61
N CYS A 71 8.70 -6.88 -6.76
CA CYS A 71 7.56 -7.68 -7.17
C CYS A 71 7.78 -8.27 -8.55
N ASP A 72 7.29 -9.50 -8.74
CA ASP A 72 7.18 -10.15 -10.04
C ASP A 72 5.91 -9.69 -10.75
N VAL A 73 6.03 -8.62 -11.55
CA VAL A 73 4.89 -7.99 -12.24
C VAL A 73 4.23 -8.95 -13.22
N GLU A 74 4.99 -9.72 -14.00
CA GLU A 74 4.40 -10.65 -14.97
C GLU A 74 3.69 -11.82 -14.30
N ARG A 75 4.24 -12.34 -13.20
CA ARG A 75 3.53 -13.32 -12.38
C ARG A 75 2.25 -12.73 -11.78
N GLN A 76 2.28 -11.48 -11.33
CA GLN A 76 1.11 -10.79 -10.79
C GLN A 76 0.02 -10.61 -11.85
N VAL A 77 0.40 -10.21 -13.07
CA VAL A 77 -0.50 -10.14 -14.23
C VAL A 77 -1.12 -11.51 -14.47
N SER A 78 -0.30 -12.55 -14.63
CA SER A 78 -0.79 -13.91 -14.91
C SER A 78 -1.77 -14.42 -13.84
N LEU A 79 -1.49 -14.18 -12.56
CA LEU A 79 -2.36 -14.63 -11.47
C LEU A 79 -3.68 -13.86 -11.41
N LEU A 80 -3.67 -12.55 -11.66
CA LEU A 80 -4.89 -11.73 -11.64
C LEU A 80 -5.76 -11.96 -12.87
N THR A 81 -5.17 -12.04 -14.06
CA THR A 81 -5.93 -12.18 -15.32
C THR A 81 -6.30 -13.63 -15.63
N GLY A 82 -5.73 -14.60 -14.91
CA GLY A 82 -6.11 -16.02 -15.01
C GLY A 82 -7.51 -16.34 -14.45
N ASP A 83 -8.11 -15.43 -13.69
CA ASP A 83 -9.46 -15.54 -13.14
C ASP A 83 -10.26 -14.26 -13.43
N ALA A 84 -11.26 -14.36 -14.31
CA ALA A 84 -12.06 -13.22 -14.73
C ALA A 84 -12.81 -12.53 -13.57
N LYS A 85 -13.25 -13.27 -12.55
CA LYS A 85 -13.95 -12.67 -11.39
C LYS A 85 -12.98 -11.85 -10.54
N LYS A 86 -11.76 -12.37 -10.34
CA LYS A 86 -10.69 -11.63 -9.64
C LYS A 86 -10.23 -10.42 -10.43
N ALA A 87 -10.03 -10.55 -11.75
CA ALA A 87 -9.65 -9.45 -12.62
C ALA A 87 -10.67 -8.30 -12.54
N ARG A 88 -11.97 -8.63 -12.62
CA ARG A 88 -13.05 -7.66 -12.48
C ARG A 88 -13.07 -6.99 -11.11
N ALA A 89 -13.07 -7.76 -10.02
CA ALA A 89 -13.07 -7.22 -8.67
C ALA A 89 -11.83 -6.34 -8.39
N PHE A 90 -10.66 -6.74 -8.92
CA PHE A 90 -9.43 -5.98 -8.84
C PHE A 90 -9.54 -4.67 -9.60
N ALA A 91 -10.10 -4.68 -10.81
CA ALA A 91 -10.29 -3.49 -11.64
C ALA A 91 -11.23 -2.49 -10.96
N GLU A 92 -12.36 -2.95 -10.43
CA GLU A 92 -13.32 -2.15 -9.67
C GLU A 92 -12.64 -1.51 -8.44
N ALA A 93 -11.92 -2.31 -7.64
CA ALA A 93 -11.18 -1.82 -6.48
C ALA A 93 -9.96 -0.96 -6.84
N SER A 94 -9.40 -1.06 -8.04
CA SER A 94 -8.29 -0.19 -8.48
C SER A 94 -8.78 1.08 -9.17
N GLY A 95 -10.04 1.12 -9.60
CA GLY A 95 -10.64 2.25 -10.31
C GLY A 95 -10.18 2.32 -11.77
N ILE A 96 -9.97 1.17 -12.39
CA ILE A 96 -9.47 1.04 -13.77
C ILE A 96 -10.41 0.17 -14.61
N PRO A 97 -10.35 0.26 -15.95
CA PRO A 97 -11.07 -0.68 -16.82
C PRO A 97 -10.54 -2.11 -16.67
N GLU A 98 -11.44 -3.11 -16.68
CA GLU A 98 -11.08 -4.53 -16.57
C GLU A 98 -10.13 -4.98 -17.69
N ALA A 99 -10.41 -4.59 -18.93
CA ALA A 99 -9.54 -4.87 -20.08
C ALA A 99 -8.13 -4.25 -19.95
N GLY A 100 -7.95 -3.28 -19.05
CA GLY A 100 -6.70 -2.56 -18.83
C GLY A 100 -5.81 -3.14 -17.72
N VAL A 101 -6.27 -4.14 -16.96
CA VAL A 101 -5.54 -4.62 -15.76
C VAL A 101 -4.09 -4.99 -16.06
N ALA A 102 -3.85 -5.78 -17.12
CA ALA A 102 -2.51 -6.23 -17.46
C ALA A 102 -1.57 -5.08 -17.86
N ALA A 103 -2.04 -4.17 -18.72
CA ALA A 103 -1.26 -3.01 -19.15
C ALA A 103 -0.99 -2.04 -17.99
N TRP A 104 -2.00 -1.84 -17.12
CA TRP A 104 -1.88 -0.98 -15.96
C TRP A 104 -0.85 -1.49 -14.96
N LEU A 105 -0.86 -2.80 -14.63
CA LEU A 105 0.12 -3.41 -13.74
C LEU A 105 1.56 -3.25 -14.26
N ARG A 106 1.77 -3.39 -15.58
CA ARG A 106 3.07 -3.21 -16.22
C ARG A 106 3.58 -1.77 -16.20
N GLY A 107 2.68 -0.80 -16.05
CA GLY A 107 3.04 0.62 -15.90
C GLY A 107 3.42 1.00 -14.48
N LEU A 108 3.29 0.10 -13.49
CA LEU A 108 3.62 0.39 -12.11
C LEU A 108 5.09 0.07 -11.80
N THR A 109 5.67 0.83 -10.89
CA THR A 109 7.06 0.63 -10.45
C THR A 109 7.09 -0.30 -9.22
N PRO A 110 7.83 -1.43 -9.26
CA PRO A 110 7.97 -2.30 -8.10
C PRO A 110 9.01 -1.74 -7.11
N VAL A 111 8.57 -1.42 -5.90
CA VAL A 111 9.40 -0.86 -4.81
C VAL A 111 9.11 -1.51 -3.45
N VAL A 112 9.88 -1.14 -2.43
CA VAL A 112 9.69 -1.54 -1.03
C VAL A 112 9.38 -0.28 -0.21
N LEU A 113 8.36 -0.33 0.65
CA LEU A 113 8.09 0.76 1.59
C LEU A 113 9.20 0.85 2.64
N ARG A 114 9.70 2.05 2.94
CA ARG A 114 10.65 2.27 4.05
C ARG A 114 10.00 2.81 5.31
N VAL A 115 8.69 3.06 5.27
CA VAL A 115 7.88 3.57 6.38
C VAL A 115 6.68 2.65 6.58
N ASP A 116 6.12 2.67 7.79
CA ASP A 116 4.84 2.05 8.07
C ASP A 116 3.74 2.93 7.47
N ALA A 117 2.99 2.41 6.49
CA ALA A 117 2.13 3.23 5.62
C ALA A 117 0.64 2.94 5.83
N ARG A 118 -0.16 3.98 6.12
CA ARG A 118 -1.62 3.86 6.21
C ARG A 118 -2.25 3.86 4.83
N VAL A 119 -3.15 2.91 4.60
CA VAL A 119 -3.79 2.69 3.31
C VAL A 119 -5.25 2.26 3.45
N THR A 120 -6.00 2.34 2.36
CA THR A 120 -7.20 1.53 2.15
C THR A 120 -6.81 0.28 1.36
N ALA A 121 -6.78 -0.88 2.02
CA ALA A 121 -6.51 -2.17 1.38
C ALA A 121 -7.83 -2.86 0.98
N HIS A 122 -7.76 -3.78 0.00
CA HIS A 122 -8.93 -4.51 -0.48
C HIS A 122 -8.68 -6.02 -0.42
N GLY A 123 -9.50 -6.74 0.35
CA GLY A 123 -9.53 -8.22 0.36
C GLY A 123 -10.49 -8.75 -0.70
N TYR A 124 -10.24 -9.95 -1.24
CA TYR A 124 -11.14 -10.61 -2.19
C TYR A 124 -12.01 -11.65 -1.49
N ARG A 125 -13.27 -11.30 -1.21
CA ARG A 125 -14.21 -12.15 -0.49
C ARG A 125 -15.55 -12.18 -1.21
N GLY A 126 -16.16 -13.36 -1.34
CA GLY A 126 -17.47 -13.52 -1.98
C GLY A 126 -17.54 -13.03 -3.43
N GLY A 127 -16.42 -13.06 -4.16
CA GLY A 127 -16.36 -12.60 -5.56
C GLY A 127 -16.24 -11.08 -5.73
N ARG A 128 -16.03 -10.34 -4.64
CA ARG A 128 -15.93 -8.86 -4.65
C ARG A 128 -14.69 -8.41 -3.88
N ALA A 129 -14.29 -7.18 -4.16
CA ALA A 129 -13.26 -6.50 -3.40
C ALA A 129 -13.88 -5.77 -2.20
N GLU A 130 -13.33 -5.99 -1.00
CA GLU A 130 -13.81 -5.41 0.24
C GLU A 130 -12.76 -4.50 0.86
N ALA A 131 -13.07 -3.19 0.86
CA ALA A 131 -12.20 -2.17 1.40
C ALA A 131 -12.14 -2.23 2.94
N HIS A 132 -10.94 -2.07 3.48
CA HIS A 132 -10.68 -1.91 4.91
C HIS A 132 -9.48 -0.98 5.11
N GLN A 133 -9.40 -0.33 6.27
CA GLN A 133 -8.23 0.46 6.62
C GLN A 133 -7.11 -0.44 7.10
N ALA A 134 -5.87 -0.15 6.71
CA ALA A 134 -4.71 -0.92 7.12
C ALA A 134 -3.47 -0.05 7.31
N VAL A 135 -2.52 -0.56 8.09
CA VAL A 135 -1.11 -0.12 8.09
C VAL A 135 -0.28 -1.24 7.47
N LEU A 136 0.47 -0.91 6.42
CA LEU A 136 1.47 -1.79 5.85
C LEU A 136 2.80 -1.56 6.55
N GLU A 137 3.42 -2.63 7.06
CA GLU A 137 4.75 -2.55 7.69
C GLU A 137 5.82 -2.08 6.68
N SER A 138 6.77 -1.29 7.16
CA SER A 138 8.04 -1.01 6.49
C SER A 138 8.74 -2.31 6.06
N GLY A 139 9.16 -2.38 4.80
CA GLY A 139 9.63 -3.61 4.16
C GLY A 139 8.58 -4.28 3.26
N THR A 140 7.33 -3.80 3.27
CA THR A 140 6.29 -4.32 2.36
C THR A 140 6.62 -3.99 0.90
N ALA A 141 6.65 -5.02 0.05
CA ALA A 141 6.78 -4.87 -1.40
C ALA A 141 5.46 -4.39 -2.02
N VAL A 142 5.52 -3.31 -2.79
CA VAL A 142 4.36 -2.67 -3.43
C VAL A 142 4.65 -2.30 -4.88
N LEU A 143 3.59 -2.22 -5.68
CA LEU A 143 3.62 -1.56 -6.98
C LEU A 143 3.11 -0.13 -6.82
N VAL A 144 3.90 0.88 -7.23
CA VAL A 144 3.55 2.30 -7.16
C VAL A 144 3.24 2.88 -8.53
N ASP A 145 2.28 3.80 -8.60
CA ASP A 145 1.96 4.50 -9.84
C ASP A 145 2.91 5.68 -10.12
N GLN A 146 2.69 6.32 -11.26
CA GLN A 146 3.45 7.47 -11.74
C GLN A 146 3.30 8.72 -10.86
N TYR A 147 2.45 8.71 -9.84
CA TYR A 147 2.29 9.79 -8.85
C TYR A 147 2.91 9.42 -7.50
N GLY A 148 3.66 8.31 -7.45
CA GLY A 148 4.28 7.80 -6.23
C GLY A 148 3.26 7.27 -5.23
N SER A 149 2.09 6.79 -5.66
CA SER A 149 1.10 6.20 -4.75
C SER A 149 1.17 4.68 -4.76
N PRO A 150 1.20 3.98 -3.61
CA PRO A 150 1.07 2.53 -3.55
C PRO A 150 -0.29 2.06 -4.09
N ARG A 151 -0.26 1.15 -5.06
CA ARG A 151 -1.46 0.67 -5.76
C ARG A 151 -1.73 -0.82 -5.60
N VAL A 152 -0.70 -1.61 -5.37
CA VAL A 152 -0.83 -3.07 -5.17
C VAL A 152 0.14 -3.52 -4.10
N ARG A 153 -0.32 -4.40 -3.20
CA ARG A 153 0.52 -5.10 -2.24
C ARG A 153 0.90 -6.47 -2.79
N CYS A 154 2.19 -6.70 -3.03
CA CYS A 154 2.64 -7.87 -3.79
C CYS A 154 2.54 -9.21 -3.04
N ALA A 155 2.49 -9.18 -1.70
CA ALA A 155 2.34 -10.39 -0.89
C ALA A 155 0.99 -11.11 -1.08
N GLY A 156 -0.06 -10.39 -1.50
CA GLY A 156 -1.39 -10.97 -1.73
C GLY A 156 -2.09 -10.47 -3.01
N GLY A 157 -1.43 -9.66 -3.83
CA GLY A 157 -2.02 -9.07 -5.03
C GLY A 157 -3.15 -8.08 -4.76
N ASN A 158 -3.29 -7.61 -3.53
CA ASN A 158 -4.42 -6.78 -3.09
C ASN A 158 -4.31 -5.36 -3.66
N PRO A 159 -5.40 -4.80 -4.24
CA PRO A 159 -5.49 -3.38 -4.53
C PRO A 159 -5.32 -2.52 -3.28
N VAL A 160 -4.55 -1.46 -3.42
CA VAL A 160 -4.28 -0.47 -2.38
C VAL A 160 -4.67 0.91 -2.90
N ARG A 161 -5.28 1.71 -2.02
CA ARG A 161 -5.61 3.12 -2.28
C ARG A 161 -5.15 4.00 -1.12
N ALA A 162 -5.19 5.31 -1.35
CA ALA A 162 -5.05 6.30 -0.29
C ALA A 162 -6.01 5.98 0.88
N PRO A 163 -5.56 6.20 2.12
CA PRO A 163 -6.37 5.92 3.29
C PRO A 163 -7.61 6.83 3.33
N GLY A 164 -8.68 6.32 3.94
CA GLY A 164 -9.85 7.14 4.23
C GLY A 164 -9.56 8.15 5.34
N ALA A 165 -10.50 9.08 5.56
CA ALA A 165 -10.45 9.98 6.72
C ALA A 165 -10.21 9.17 8.00
N ASP A 166 -9.37 9.68 8.90
CA ASP A 166 -9.24 9.09 10.23
C ASP A 166 -10.55 9.29 11.00
N ARG A 167 -11.03 8.22 11.63
CA ARG A 167 -12.27 8.20 12.42
C ARG A 167 -12.03 7.73 13.85
N GLY A 168 -10.77 7.70 14.30
CA GLY A 168 -10.42 7.39 15.69
C GLY A 168 -10.69 5.95 16.10
N GLY A 169 -10.48 4.97 15.20
CA GLY A 169 -10.55 3.55 15.56
C GLY A 169 -9.23 3.00 16.08
N VAL A 170 -9.25 1.70 16.42
CA VAL A 170 -8.11 1.03 17.06
C VAL A 170 -7.29 0.24 16.04
N TYR A 171 -6.00 0.09 16.32
CA TYR A 171 -5.15 -0.83 15.58
C TYR A 171 -5.47 -2.27 15.99
N VAL A 172 -5.66 -3.15 15.00
CA VAL A 172 -6.00 -4.57 15.21
C VAL A 172 -5.03 -5.49 14.48
N GLY A 173 -4.84 -6.70 15.00
CA GLY A 173 -3.86 -7.66 14.51
C GLY A 173 -2.61 -7.72 15.39
N VAL A 174 -1.57 -8.40 14.91
CA VAL A 174 -0.30 -8.56 15.64
C VAL A 174 0.64 -7.42 15.25
N PRO A 175 1.02 -6.52 16.18
CA PRO A 175 2.03 -5.51 15.91
C PRO A 175 3.41 -6.16 15.77
N TRP A 176 4.25 -5.60 14.88
CA TRP A 176 5.68 -5.91 14.84
C TRP A 176 6.43 -5.17 15.96
N ASP A 177 7.63 -5.64 16.31
CA ASP A 177 8.40 -5.11 17.44
C ASP A 177 8.67 -3.60 17.35
N ALA A 178 8.84 -3.08 16.12
CA ALA A 178 9.11 -1.68 15.85
C ALA A 178 7.84 -0.85 15.54
N PHE A 179 6.64 -1.41 15.70
CA PHE A 179 5.40 -0.69 15.40
C PHE A 179 5.22 0.47 16.35
N ASP A 180 5.09 1.67 15.79
CA ASP A 180 4.79 2.89 16.52
C ASP A 180 3.64 3.63 15.82
N PRO A 181 2.47 3.76 16.47
CA PRO A 181 1.32 4.45 15.88
C PRO A 181 1.60 5.92 15.55
N ASP A 182 2.57 6.56 16.22
CA ASP A 182 2.98 7.93 15.91
C ASP A 182 3.85 8.03 14.67
N HIS A 183 4.37 6.90 14.15
CA HIS A 183 5.22 6.84 12.95
C HIS A 183 4.50 6.33 11.71
N VAL A 184 3.19 6.12 11.79
CA VAL A 184 2.39 5.74 10.65
C VAL A 184 2.26 6.93 9.68
N VAL A 185 2.64 6.71 8.43
CA VAL A 185 2.69 7.73 7.37
C VAL A 185 1.57 7.53 6.36
N VAL A 186 0.95 8.62 5.91
CA VAL A 186 0.15 8.65 4.69
C VAL A 186 1.00 9.10 3.52
N VAL A 187 1.10 8.28 2.48
CA VAL A 187 1.71 8.69 1.22
C VAL A 187 0.68 9.44 0.38
N ARG A 188 0.97 10.69 0.04
CA ARG A 188 0.12 11.52 -0.80
C ARG A 188 0.58 11.48 -2.26
N PRO A 189 -0.32 11.31 -3.24
CA PRO A 189 0.03 11.42 -4.65
C PRO A 189 0.58 12.81 -4.95
N THR A 190 1.56 12.87 -5.84
CA THR A 190 2.07 14.13 -6.39
C THR A 190 1.03 14.80 -7.29
N GLY A 191 1.09 16.13 -7.42
CA GLY A 191 0.22 16.88 -8.33
C GLY A 191 0.58 16.72 -9.82
N ALA A 192 1.76 16.18 -10.13
CA ALA A 192 2.25 15.94 -11.48
C ALA A 192 2.94 14.58 -11.56
N VAL A 193 3.06 14.02 -12.76
CA VAL A 193 3.77 12.76 -13.00
C VAL A 193 5.22 12.86 -12.52
N VAL A 194 5.65 11.88 -11.73
CA VAL A 194 7.00 11.73 -11.24
C VAL A 194 7.88 11.13 -12.34
N ALA A 195 8.82 11.91 -12.85
CA ALA A 195 9.73 11.46 -13.90
C ALA A 195 10.71 10.36 -13.40
N SER A 196 11.07 10.39 -12.11
CA SER A 196 11.95 9.41 -11.48
C SER A 196 11.74 9.35 -9.97
N LEU A 197 11.67 8.14 -9.42
CA LEU A 197 11.71 7.92 -7.97
C LEU A 197 13.16 7.73 -7.51
N VAL A 198 13.57 8.45 -6.47
CA VAL A 198 14.87 8.23 -5.81
C VAL A 198 14.69 7.10 -4.79
N ILE A 199 15.16 5.91 -5.18
CA ILE A 199 15.01 4.68 -4.41
C ILE A 199 16.33 4.38 -3.68
N VAL A 200 16.24 4.10 -2.38
CA VAL A 200 17.39 3.62 -1.60
C VAL A 200 17.66 2.15 -1.91
N ASN A 201 18.89 1.84 -2.29
CA ASN A 201 19.27 0.46 -2.57
C ASN A 201 19.38 -0.32 -1.26
N ALA A 202 18.65 -1.43 -1.14
CA ALA A 202 18.57 -2.23 0.08
C ALA A 202 19.89 -2.94 0.44
N THR A 203 20.85 -3.00 -0.48
CA THR A 203 22.20 -3.54 -0.23
C THR A 203 23.22 -2.47 0.17
N ASP A 204 22.88 -1.19 0.05
CA ASP A 204 23.79 -0.11 0.43
C ASP A 204 23.74 0.00 1.96
N ARG A 205 24.89 -0.27 2.58
CA ARG A 205 25.10 -0.17 4.03
C ARG A 205 25.51 1.24 4.41
#